data_AF-A0A9Q2XID0-F1
#
_entry.id   AF-A0A9Q2XID0-F1
#
_cell.length_a   1.000
_cell.length_b   1.000
_cell.length_c   1.000
_cell.angle_alpha   90.00
_cell.angle_beta   90.00
_cell.angle_gamma   90.00
#
_symmetry.space_group_name_H-M   'P 1'
#
loop_
_entity.id
_entity.type
_entity.pdbx_description
1 polymer ?
#
loop_
_entity_poly.entity_id
_entity_poly.type
_entity_poly.pdbx_seq_one_letter_code
_entity_poly.pdbx_strand_id
1 'polypeptide(L)'
;MNHLLTRRTVIAGLSLLGLGALTGCDSSSALDFKYGKDLSNKILGRTFKLKDPQGNVMTLSSFQGSMPMVFFGFTQCPAVCPTTLARAVQIKKLMGRDADFLQVVFISLDPERDTPEVLDAYVKAFDPSFVALSGTLEETAAVAKEFGVFYEKVPAGDTYTISHSSTSYVFDSRGVLRLGLPHSLNAKECTEDLLTVMEVC
;
A
#
# COMPACT_ATOMS: atom_id res chain seq x y z
N MET A 1 -31.51 56.01 -67.05
CA MET A 1 -31.38 56.71 -65.76
C MET A 1 -31.48 55.69 -64.64
N ASN A 2 -30.35 55.46 -63.99
CA ASN A 2 -30.07 54.92 -62.64
C ASN A 2 -31.05 53.93 -61.99
N HIS A 3 -30.54 52.73 -61.71
CA HIS A 3 -30.41 52.10 -60.37
C HIS A 3 -30.12 50.59 -60.60
N LEU A 4 -28.85 50.17 -60.69
CA LEU A 4 -28.05 49.64 -59.56
C LEU A 4 -28.82 48.66 -58.67
N LEU A 5 -28.64 47.35 -58.90
CA LEU A 5 -27.95 46.42 -57.97
C LEU A 5 -28.24 44.96 -58.36
N THR A 6 -27.16 44.24 -58.64
CA THR A 6 -27.10 42.88 -59.15
C THR A 6 -27.29 41.85 -58.03
N ARG A 7 -28.15 40.85 -58.29
CA ARG A 7 -28.36 39.63 -57.49
C ARG A 7 -27.16 38.68 -57.54
N ARG A 8 -27.09 37.79 -56.52
CA ARG A 8 -26.28 36.56 -56.32
C ARG A 8 -25.11 36.81 -55.34
N THR A 9 -24.89 36.04 -54.27
CA THR A 9 -25.02 34.59 -54.11
C THR A 9 -25.08 34.20 -52.62
N VAL A 10 -25.79 33.09 -52.34
CA VAL A 10 -25.87 32.34 -51.08
C VAL A 10 -24.52 31.66 -50.76
N ILE A 11 -24.16 31.53 -49.48
CA ILE A 11 -23.72 30.29 -48.81
C ILE A 11 -23.53 30.56 -47.31
N ALA A 12 -24.26 29.79 -46.51
CA ALA A 12 -24.13 29.66 -45.08
C ALA A 12 -22.82 28.93 -44.73
N GLY A 13 -22.03 29.49 -43.81
CA GLY A 13 -20.83 28.87 -43.26
C GLY A 13 -20.99 28.63 -41.75
N LEU A 14 -21.47 27.44 -41.39
CA LEU A 14 -21.36 26.88 -40.04
C LEU A 14 -19.87 26.81 -39.66
N SER A 15 -19.45 27.52 -38.63
CA SER A 15 -18.16 27.28 -37.97
C SER A 15 -18.42 26.78 -36.55
N LEU A 16 -18.54 25.45 -36.42
CA LEU A 16 -18.42 24.73 -35.16
C LEU A 16 -16.96 24.84 -34.70
N LEU A 17 -16.68 25.72 -33.74
CA LEU A 17 -15.40 25.77 -33.04
C LEU A 17 -15.49 24.97 -31.74
N GLY A 18 -14.98 23.74 -31.84
CA GLY A 18 -14.34 22.92 -30.82
C GLY A 18 -14.75 23.14 -29.37
N LEU A 19 -15.75 22.37 -28.92
CA LEU A 19 -15.88 22.03 -27.52
C LEU A 19 -14.77 21.03 -27.19
N GLY A 20 -13.64 21.53 -26.69
CA GLY A 20 -12.57 20.69 -26.17
C GLY A 20 -13.13 19.81 -25.06
N ALA A 21 -13.20 18.50 -25.32
CA ALA A 21 -13.45 17.50 -24.30
C ALA A 21 -12.25 17.52 -23.35
N LEU A 22 -12.35 18.34 -22.30
CA LEU A 22 -11.63 18.08 -21.06
C LEU A 22 -12.18 16.77 -20.53
N THR A 23 -11.59 15.65 -20.94
CA THR A 23 -11.71 14.39 -20.19
C THR A 23 -10.97 14.63 -18.87
N GLY A 24 -11.62 15.33 -17.95
CA GLY A 24 -11.28 15.23 -16.55
C GLY A 24 -11.46 13.76 -16.20
N CYS A 25 -10.41 13.14 -15.65
CA CYS A 25 -10.56 11.92 -14.88
C CYS A 25 -11.43 12.27 -13.66
N ASP A 26 -12.73 12.33 -13.88
CA ASP A 26 -13.70 12.27 -12.81
C ASP A 26 -13.85 10.79 -12.47
N SER A 27 -13.02 10.32 -11.55
CA SER A 27 -13.02 8.95 -11.08
C SER A 27 -12.90 8.95 -9.56
N SER A 28 -13.81 9.68 -8.91
CA SER A 28 -14.21 9.39 -7.54
C SER A 28 -15.15 8.18 -7.48
N SER A 29 -14.97 7.18 -8.36
CA SER A 29 -15.54 5.85 -8.12
C SER A 29 -14.84 5.32 -6.87
N ALA A 30 -15.59 5.24 -5.78
CA ALA A 30 -15.12 4.57 -4.57
C ALA A 30 -14.58 3.20 -4.98
N LEU A 31 -13.36 2.87 -4.53
CA LEU A 31 -12.76 1.58 -4.83
C LEU A 31 -13.63 0.51 -4.18
N ASP A 32 -14.14 -0.41 -4.99
CA ASP A 32 -14.99 -1.48 -4.52
C ASP A 32 -14.14 -2.71 -4.22
N PHE A 33 -13.64 -2.78 -2.98
CA PHE A 33 -12.89 -3.95 -2.50
C PHE A 33 -13.87 -5.05 -2.08
N LYS A 34 -13.61 -6.26 -2.55
CA LYS A 34 -14.51 -7.41 -2.36
C LYS A 34 -14.26 -8.13 -1.04
N TYR A 35 -13.03 -8.13 -0.53
CA TYR A 35 -12.64 -8.94 0.63
C TYR A 35 -12.04 -8.12 1.77
N GLY A 36 -11.13 -7.21 1.43
CA GLY A 36 -10.49 -6.33 2.38
C GLY A 36 -11.37 -5.15 2.77
N LYS A 37 -10.88 -4.39 3.74
CA LYS A 37 -11.57 -3.20 4.25
C LYS A 37 -11.10 -1.97 3.50
N ASP A 38 -12.02 -1.19 2.93
CA ASP A 38 -11.71 0.14 2.43
C ASP A 38 -11.26 1.04 3.58
N LEU A 39 -10.04 1.53 3.47
CA LEU A 39 -9.40 2.48 4.39
C LEU A 39 -9.06 3.81 3.70
N SER A 40 -9.61 4.08 2.50
CA SER A 40 -9.34 5.29 1.71
C SER A 40 -9.68 6.59 2.43
N ASN A 41 -10.58 6.55 3.42
CA ASN A 41 -10.95 7.70 4.25
C ASN A 41 -10.13 7.82 5.55
N LYS A 42 -9.14 6.94 5.76
CA LYS A 42 -8.29 6.94 6.95
C LYS A 42 -6.93 7.53 6.64
N ILE A 43 -6.41 8.27 7.61
CA ILE A 43 -5.08 8.86 7.56
C ILE A 43 -4.23 8.13 8.60
N LEU A 44 -3.51 7.10 8.17
CA LEU A 44 -2.62 6.28 9.01
C LEU A 44 -1.25 6.18 8.34
N GLY A 45 -0.19 6.04 9.14
CA GLY A 45 1.14 5.69 8.65
C GLY A 45 1.81 6.68 7.70
N ARG A 46 1.58 7.99 7.86
CA ARG A 46 2.15 9.06 7.03
C ARG A 46 3.45 9.63 7.58
N THR A 47 3.70 9.50 8.88
CA THR A 47 4.77 10.22 9.59
C THR A 47 5.84 9.30 10.15
N PHE A 48 5.68 7.99 10.04
CA PHE A 48 6.68 7.05 10.54
C PHE A 48 8.04 7.27 9.89
N LYS A 49 9.07 7.14 10.72
CA LYS A 49 10.47 7.16 10.34
C LYS A 49 11.13 6.02 11.09
N LEU A 50 11.46 4.97 10.37
CA LEU A 50 12.12 3.78 10.92
C LEU A 50 13.41 3.54 10.18
N LYS A 51 14.19 2.55 10.61
CA LYS A 51 15.43 2.17 9.93
C LYS A 51 15.28 0.83 9.26
N ASP A 52 15.85 0.71 8.07
CA ASP A 52 16.13 -0.60 7.49
C ASP A 52 17.33 -1.26 8.22
N PRO A 53 17.63 -2.54 7.93
CA PRO A 53 18.75 -3.23 8.55
C PRO A 53 20.13 -2.63 8.22
N GLN A 54 20.22 -1.80 7.18
CA GLN A 54 21.44 -1.09 6.78
C GLN A 54 21.59 0.26 7.50
N GLY A 55 20.60 0.64 8.32
CA GLY A 55 20.57 1.88 9.09
C GLY A 55 20.03 3.08 8.31
N ASN A 56 19.54 2.89 7.08
CA ASN A 56 18.93 3.96 6.30
C ASN A 56 17.57 4.31 6.89
N VAL A 57 17.27 5.62 6.95
CA VAL A 57 15.96 6.09 7.39
C VAL A 57 14.95 5.86 6.28
N MET A 58 13.92 5.09 6.59
CA MET A 58 12.81 4.75 5.72
C MET A 58 11.55 5.45 6.19
N THR A 59 10.86 6.07 5.24
CA THR A 59 9.58 6.74 5.43
C THR A 59 8.61 6.25 4.37
N LEU A 60 7.34 6.68 4.43
CA LEU A 60 6.40 6.37 3.37
C LEU A 60 6.87 6.89 1.99
N SER A 61 7.59 8.02 1.93
CA SER A 61 8.10 8.56 0.66
C SER A 61 9.20 7.71 0.04
N SER A 62 9.89 6.87 0.82
CA SER A 62 10.87 5.90 0.31
C SER A 62 10.24 4.86 -0.62
N PHE A 63 8.92 4.73 -0.61
CA PHE A 63 8.16 3.77 -1.43
C PHE A 63 7.32 4.44 -2.53
N GLN A 64 7.55 5.72 -2.83
CA GLN A 64 6.84 6.41 -3.91
C GLN A 64 7.04 5.70 -5.25
N GLY A 65 5.96 5.61 -6.03
CA GLY A 65 5.95 4.86 -7.29
C GLY A 65 5.78 3.34 -7.12
N SER A 66 5.79 2.84 -5.89
CA SER A 66 5.44 1.46 -5.53
C SER A 66 4.14 1.44 -4.70
N MET A 67 3.52 0.28 -4.60
CA MET A 67 2.37 -0.03 -3.77
C MET A 67 2.86 -0.74 -2.50
N PRO A 68 3.16 -0.02 -1.40
CA PRO A 68 3.65 -0.66 -0.19
C PRO A 68 2.53 -1.40 0.54
N MET A 69 2.76 -2.67 0.83
CA MET A 69 1.95 -3.49 1.73
C MET A 69 2.69 -3.64 3.06
N VAL A 70 2.29 -2.85 4.04
CA VAL A 70 2.88 -2.78 5.38
C VAL A 70 2.21 -3.80 6.30
N PHE A 71 2.99 -4.61 6.99
CA PHE A 71 2.46 -5.47 8.05
C PHE A 71 3.38 -5.47 9.27
N PHE A 72 2.76 -5.54 10.45
CA PHE A 72 3.46 -5.51 11.74
C PHE A 72 3.60 -6.92 12.31
N GLY A 73 4.75 -7.22 12.92
CA GLY A 73 4.96 -8.49 13.58
C GLY A 73 6.33 -8.59 14.24
N PHE A 74 6.79 -9.81 14.50
CA PHE A 74 8.07 -10.06 15.16
C PHE A 74 8.64 -11.41 14.70
N THR A 75 9.97 -11.57 14.70
CA THR A 75 10.62 -12.74 14.08
C THR A 75 10.34 -14.05 14.80
N GLN A 76 10.03 -14.00 16.10
CA GLN A 76 9.70 -15.17 16.93
C GLN A 76 8.22 -15.57 16.87
N CYS A 77 7.43 -14.97 15.97
CA CYS A 77 6.01 -15.28 15.86
C CYS A 77 5.81 -16.71 15.32
N PRO A 78 5.08 -17.59 16.05
CA PRO A 78 5.04 -19.02 15.73
C PRO A 78 4.18 -19.36 14.50
N ALA A 79 3.30 -18.47 14.03
CA ALA A 79 2.34 -18.81 12.98
C ALA A 79 1.96 -17.63 12.05
N VAL A 80 1.45 -16.52 12.59
CA VAL A 80 0.80 -15.49 11.77
C VAL A 80 1.78 -14.74 10.87
N CYS A 81 2.97 -14.38 11.38
CA CYS A 81 3.98 -13.69 10.58
C CYS A 81 4.50 -14.55 9.41
N PRO A 82 4.96 -15.79 9.61
CA PRO A 82 5.43 -16.61 8.48
C PRO A 82 4.32 -16.93 7.48
N THR A 83 3.08 -17.11 7.95
CA THR A 83 1.91 -17.31 7.06
C THR A 83 1.64 -16.07 6.21
N THR A 84 1.71 -14.87 6.80
CA THR A 84 1.49 -13.61 6.08
C THR A 84 2.56 -13.36 5.02
N LEU A 85 3.83 -13.63 5.35
CA LEU A 85 4.94 -13.51 4.40
C LEU A 85 4.86 -14.54 3.27
N ALA A 86 4.54 -15.80 3.57
CA ALA A 86 4.32 -16.82 2.55
C ALA A 86 3.13 -16.47 1.63
N ARG A 87 2.06 -15.90 2.19
CA ARG A 87 0.94 -15.37 1.41
C ARG A 87 1.39 -14.23 0.50
N ALA A 88 2.23 -13.32 0.98
CA ALA A 88 2.77 -12.22 0.18
C ALA A 88 3.59 -12.72 -1.02
N VAL A 89 4.38 -13.79 -0.85
CA VAL A 89 5.08 -14.47 -1.95
C VAL A 89 4.08 -15.02 -2.97
N GLN A 90 3.00 -15.64 -2.53
CA GLN A 90 1.96 -16.15 -3.43
C GLN A 90 1.21 -15.03 -4.15
N ILE A 91 0.92 -13.91 -3.48
CA ILE A 91 0.33 -12.72 -4.08
C ILE A 91 1.23 -12.22 -5.22
N LYS A 92 2.54 -12.03 -4.98
CA LYS A 92 3.49 -11.62 -6.03
C LYS A 92 3.46 -12.57 -7.22
N LYS A 93 3.40 -13.89 -6.99
CA LYS A 93 3.26 -14.87 -8.08
C LYS A 93 1.96 -14.71 -8.89
N LEU A 94 0.84 -14.46 -8.21
CA LEU A 94 -0.47 -14.29 -8.86
C LEU A 94 -0.58 -12.97 -9.62
N MET A 95 0.06 -11.90 -9.14
CA MET A 95 0.13 -10.61 -9.82
C MET A 95 1.00 -10.65 -11.09
N GLY A 96 1.90 -11.63 -11.22
CA GLY A 96 2.75 -11.76 -12.40
C GLY A 96 3.63 -10.53 -12.62
N ARG A 97 3.45 -9.84 -13.76
CA ARG A 97 4.25 -8.64 -14.09
C ARG A 97 3.96 -7.45 -13.18
N ASP A 98 2.77 -7.39 -12.61
CA ASP A 98 2.35 -6.29 -11.74
C ASP A 98 2.98 -6.38 -10.33
N ALA A 99 3.60 -7.52 -10.02
CA ALA A 99 4.27 -7.76 -8.74
C ALA A 99 5.46 -6.84 -8.47
N ASP A 100 6.02 -6.21 -9.51
CA ASP A 100 7.11 -5.24 -9.39
C ASP A 100 6.64 -3.94 -8.72
N PHE A 101 5.33 -3.63 -8.79
CA PHE A 101 4.76 -2.51 -8.05
C PHE A 101 4.54 -2.85 -6.58
N LEU A 102 4.33 -4.13 -6.21
CA LEU A 102 4.06 -4.51 -4.83
C LEU A 102 5.36 -4.58 -4.01
N GLN A 103 5.51 -3.62 -3.08
CA GLN A 103 6.58 -3.60 -2.09
C GLN A 103 6.07 -4.12 -0.74
N VAL A 104 6.52 -5.29 -0.32
CA VAL A 104 6.17 -5.81 1.01
C VAL A 104 7.11 -5.19 2.04
N VAL A 105 6.53 -4.64 3.11
CA VAL A 105 7.24 -3.97 4.19
C VAL A 105 6.84 -4.59 5.53
N PHE A 106 7.79 -5.24 6.19
CA PHE A 106 7.63 -5.78 7.53
C PHE A 106 8.12 -4.78 8.57
N ILE A 107 7.27 -4.40 9.53
CA ILE A 107 7.65 -3.54 10.65
C ILE A 107 7.71 -4.39 11.93
N SER A 108 8.88 -4.42 12.58
CA SER A 108 9.05 -5.13 13.84
C SER A 108 8.33 -4.44 15.00
N LEU A 109 7.65 -5.25 15.81
CA LEU A 109 7.04 -4.91 17.09
C LEU A 109 7.95 -5.27 18.28
N ASP A 110 9.14 -5.81 18.02
CA ASP A 110 10.02 -6.41 19.03
C ASP A 110 11.50 -6.03 18.83
N PRO A 111 11.82 -4.72 18.85
CA PRO A 111 13.17 -4.24 18.54
C PRO A 111 14.25 -4.73 19.52
N GLU A 112 13.87 -5.27 20.68
CA GLU A 112 14.81 -5.86 21.64
C GLU A 112 15.34 -7.24 21.20
N ARG A 113 14.59 -7.98 20.36
CA ARG A 113 14.96 -9.32 19.89
C ARG A 113 15.20 -9.36 18.38
N ASP A 114 14.55 -8.48 17.63
CA ASP A 114 14.68 -8.37 16.19
C ASP A 114 15.86 -7.44 15.82
N THR A 115 17.09 -7.94 15.99
CA THR A 115 18.28 -7.19 15.53
C THR A 115 18.24 -6.99 14.01
N PRO A 116 18.90 -5.94 13.47
CA PRO A 116 18.95 -5.70 12.03
C PRO A 116 19.26 -6.96 11.20
N GLU A 117 20.27 -7.72 11.60
CA GLU A 117 20.74 -8.91 10.89
C GLU A 117 19.70 -10.04 10.90
N VAL A 118 19.09 -10.30 12.06
CA VAL A 118 18.05 -11.32 12.23
C VAL A 118 16.82 -10.95 11.42
N LEU A 119 16.41 -9.68 11.49
CA LEU A 119 15.23 -9.17 10.83
C LEU A 119 15.38 -9.19 9.29
N ASP A 120 16.54 -8.80 8.77
CA ASP A 120 16.86 -8.85 7.34
C ASP A 120 16.84 -10.29 6.82
N ALA A 121 17.52 -11.21 7.52
CA ALA A 121 17.55 -12.61 7.16
C ALA A 121 16.15 -13.23 7.19
N TYR A 122 15.33 -12.86 8.17
CA TYR A 122 13.96 -13.37 8.32
C TYR A 122 13.09 -13.02 7.11
N VAL A 123 13.06 -11.76 6.67
CA VAL A 123 12.20 -11.37 5.53
C VAL A 123 12.75 -11.87 4.19
N LYS A 124 14.08 -11.84 4.01
CA LYS A 124 14.74 -12.29 2.77
C LYS A 124 14.67 -13.80 2.54
N ALA A 125 14.46 -14.58 3.60
CA ALA A 125 14.17 -16.01 3.47
C ALA A 125 12.87 -16.30 2.70
N PHE A 126 11.94 -15.33 2.64
CA PHE A 126 10.69 -15.46 1.85
C PHE A 126 10.84 -14.89 0.46
N ASP A 127 11.35 -13.65 0.35
CA ASP A 127 11.59 -12.98 -0.92
C ASP A 127 12.70 -11.92 -0.73
N PRO A 128 13.75 -11.90 -1.57
CA PRO A 128 14.83 -10.93 -1.45
C PRO A 128 14.40 -9.47 -1.67
N SER A 129 13.23 -9.23 -2.28
CA SER A 129 12.65 -7.90 -2.48
C SER A 129 11.94 -7.35 -1.24
N PHE A 130 11.75 -8.14 -0.18
CA PHE A 130 11.02 -7.69 1.00
C PHE A 130 11.88 -6.76 1.86
N VAL A 131 11.26 -5.71 2.38
CA VAL A 131 11.90 -4.71 3.23
C VAL A 131 11.49 -4.96 4.68
N ALA A 132 12.46 -4.96 5.56
CA ALA A 132 12.28 -5.00 7.00
C ALA A 132 12.56 -3.61 7.59
N LEU A 133 11.77 -3.19 8.58
CA LEU A 133 11.96 -1.94 9.31
C LEU A 133 11.91 -2.20 10.81
N SER A 134 12.80 -1.53 11.54
CA SER A 134 12.84 -1.53 13.01
C SER A 134 13.18 -0.14 13.54
N GLY A 135 12.92 0.09 14.82
CA GLY A 135 13.18 1.35 15.51
C GLY A 135 13.50 1.10 17.00
N THR A 136 13.52 2.15 17.81
CA THR A 136 13.52 2.00 19.27
C THR A 136 12.15 1.55 19.78
N LEU A 137 12.05 1.16 21.06
CA LEU A 137 10.77 0.83 21.68
C LEU A 137 9.77 1.99 21.57
N GLU A 138 10.23 3.23 21.73
CA GLU A 138 9.42 4.43 21.58
C GLU A 138 8.96 4.66 20.14
N GLU A 139 9.85 4.46 19.17
CA GLU A 139 9.52 4.57 17.75
C GLU A 139 8.52 3.48 17.33
N THR A 140 8.72 2.23 17.76
CA THR A 140 7.79 1.10 17.56
C THR A 140 6.41 1.42 18.13
N ALA A 141 6.33 1.91 19.37
CA ALA A 141 5.06 2.28 19.99
C ALA A 141 4.37 3.44 19.25
N ALA A 142 5.13 4.43 18.80
CA ALA A 142 4.62 5.57 18.05
C ALA A 142 4.05 5.13 16.69
N VAL A 143 4.77 4.30 15.93
CA VAL A 143 4.30 3.81 14.63
C VAL A 143 3.11 2.86 14.79
N ALA A 144 3.12 1.97 15.78
CA ALA A 144 1.99 1.08 16.03
C ALA A 144 0.72 1.90 16.32
N LYS A 145 0.84 2.93 17.17
CA LYS A 145 -0.26 3.87 17.44
C LYS A 145 -0.72 4.62 16.19
N GLU A 146 0.20 5.06 15.34
CA GLU A 146 -0.12 5.77 14.09
C GLU A 146 -0.94 4.91 13.12
N PHE A 147 -0.69 3.60 13.10
CA PHE A 147 -1.46 2.64 12.29
C PHE A 147 -2.70 2.08 13.01
N GLY A 148 -2.92 2.45 14.27
CA GLY A 148 -3.97 1.86 15.11
C GLY A 148 -3.73 0.38 15.42
N VAL A 149 -2.48 -0.07 15.38
CA VAL A 149 -2.07 -1.44 15.71
C VAL A 149 -1.97 -1.56 17.22
N PHE A 150 -2.80 -2.44 17.78
CA PHE A 150 -2.61 -2.91 19.15
C PHE A 150 -1.53 -3.97 19.19
N TYR A 151 -0.66 -3.91 20.20
CA TYR A 151 0.26 -4.98 20.54
C TYR A 151 0.53 -5.00 22.05
N GLU A 152 0.74 -6.20 22.60
CA GLU A 152 1.03 -6.41 24.01
C GLU A 152 1.96 -7.61 24.18
N LYS A 153 2.98 -7.45 25.04
CA LYS A 153 3.85 -8.56 25.44
C LYS A 153 3.10 -9.47 26.41
N VAL A 154 3.01 -10.74 26.07
CA VAL A 154 2.35 -11.76 26.88
C VAL A 154 3.41 -12.75 27.37
N PRO A 155 3.53 -12.97 28.69
CA PRO A 155 4.45 -13.97 29.24
C PRO A 155 4.22 -15.36 28.62
N ALA A 156 5.29 -16.04 28.25
CA ALA A 156 5.29 -17.35 27.62
C ALA A 156 6.49 -18.17 28.15
N GLY A 157 6.28 -18.90 29.25
CA GLY A 157 7.37 -19.58 29.97
C GLY A 157 8.38 -18.56 30.52
N ASP A 158 9.67 -18.79 30.27
CA ASP A 158 10.77 -17.90 30.66
C ASP A 158 10.99 -16.73 29.67
N THR A 159 10.14 -16.62 28.65
CA THR A 159 10.19 -15.57 27.62
C THR A 159 8.82 -14.91 27.46
N TYR A 160 8.61 -14.18 26.37
CA TYR A 160 7.33 -13.59 26.00
C TYR A 160 7.00 -13.81 24.52
N THR A 161 5.71 -13.80 24.23
CA THR A 161 5.18 -13.60 22.88
C THR A 161 4.56 -12.20 22.78
N ILE A 162 4.17 -11.78 21.58
CA ILE A 162 3.45 -10.54 21.37
C ILE A 162 2.09 -10.86 20.79
N SER A 163 1.03 -10.52 21.52
CA SER A 163 -0.33 -10.47 20.97
C SER A 163 -0.45 -9.18 20.16
N HIS A 164 -0.84 -9.24 18.89
CA HIS A 164 -0.97 -8.04 18.07
C HIS A 164 -2.06 -8.12 17.00
N SER A 165 -2.48 -6.94 16.54
CA SER A 165 -3.36 -6.82 15.38
C SER A 165 -2.67 -7.33 14.12
N SER A 166 -3.37 -8.15 13.34
CA SER A 166 -2.81 -8.89 12.20
C SER A 166 -3.43 -8.44 10.87
N THR A 167 -3.42 -7.13 10.64
CA THR A 167 -3.89 -6.49 9.40
C THR A 167 -2.68 -6.01 8.61
N SER A 168 -2.67 -6.26 7.30
CA SER A 168 -1.74 -5.62 6.37
C SER A 168 -2.39 -4.36 5.79
N TYR A 169 -1.63 -3.27 5.69
CA TYR A 169 -2.09 -1.96 5.22
C TYR A 169 -1.46 -1.69 3.85
N VAL A 170 -2.29 -1.44 2.85
CA VAL A 170 -1.84 -1.23 1.47
C VAL A 170 -2.07 0.23 1.07
N PHE A 171 -1.00 0.88 0.61
CA PHE A 171 -1.06 2.22 0.05
C PHE A 171 -0.95 2.16 -1.47
N ASP A 172 -1.59 3.11 -2.16
CA ASP A 172 -1.38 3.30 -3.59
C ASP A 172 0.02 3.90 -3.90
N SER A 173 0.35 4.01 -5.19
CA SER A 173 1.63 4.53 -5.68
C SER A 173 1.94 5.98 -5.29
N ARG A 174 0.92 6.72 -4.82
CA ARG A 174 1.02 8.10 -4.33
C ARG A 174 1.19 8.16 -2.82
N GLY A 175 1.20 7.01 -2.12
CA GLY A 175 1.29 6.92 -0.68
C GLY A 175 -0.03 7.21 0.03
N VAL A 176 -1.18 7.00 -0.61
CA VAL A 176 -2.49 7.10 0.05
C VAL A 176 -2.93 5.70 0.50
N LEU A 177 -3.27 5.56 1.78
CA LEU A 177 -3.81 4.31 2.31
C LEU A 177 -5.13 3.97 1.62
N ARG A 178 -5.27 2.75 1.11
CA ARG A 178 -6.48 2.30 0.41
C ARG A 178 -7.14 1.11 1.08
N LEU A 179 -6.36 0.13 1.50
CA LEU A 179 -6.88 -1.20 1.79
C LEU A 179 -6.28 -1.79 3.07
N GLY A 180 -7.13 -2.34 3.91
CA GLY A 180 -6.74 -3.20 5.03
C GLY A 180 -7.03 -4.66 4.72
N LEU A 181 -6.01 -5.51 4.70
CA LEU A 181 -6.11 -6.94 4.44
C LEU A 181 -5.99 -7.73 5.75
N PRO A 182 -7.07 -8.36 6.25
CA PRO A 182 -6.99 -9.28 7.38
C PRO A 182 -6.07 -10.48 7.08
N HIS A 183 -5.37 -10.99 8.10
CA HIS A 183 -4.55 -12.20 7.98
C HIS A 183 -5.33 -13.47 7.57
N SER A 184 -6.65 -13.50 7.74
CA SER A 184 -7.50 -14.64 7.38
C SER A 184 -7.75 -14.80 5.88
N LEU A 185 -7.50 -13.75 5.08
CA LEU A 185 -7.68 -13.80 3.63
C LEU A 185 -6.61 -14.67 2.96
N ASN A 186 -6.99 -15.40 1.91
CA ASN A 186 -6.03 -16.15 1.12
C ASN A 186 -5.36 -15.29 0.03
N ALA A 187 -4.29 -15.80 -0.60
CA ALA A 187 -3.52 -15.04 -1.58
C ALA A 187 -4.34 -14.58 -2.80
N LYS A 188 -5.31 -15.38 -3.25
CA LYS A 188 -6.16 -15.03 -4.40
C LYS A 188 -7.09 -13.88 -4.08
N GLU A 189 -7.74 -13.92 -2.91
CA GLU A 189 -8.60 -12.84 -2.41
C GLU A 189 -7.82 -11.54 -2.26
N CYS A 190 -6.63 -11.59 -1.64
CA CYS A 190 -5.78 -10.41 -1.53
C CYS A 190 -5.35 -9.88 -2.92
N THR A 191 -5.02 -10.77 -3.86
CA THR A 191 -4.60 -10.35 -5.21
C THR A 191 -5.72 -9.63 -5.95
N GLU A 192 -6.96 -10.12 -5.87
CA GLU A 192 -8.13 -9.47 -6.49
C GLU A 192 -8.26 -8.01 -6.03
N ASP A 193 -8.23 -7.75 -4.71
CA ASP A 193 -8.36 -6.38 -4.20
C ASP A 193 -7.10 -5.52 -4.44
N LEU A 194 -5.90 -6.12 -4.46
CA LEU A 194 -4.66 -5.40 -4.77
C LEU A 194 -4.64 -4.89 -6.21
N LEU A 195 -5.20 -5.64 -7.16
CA LEU A 195 -5.34 -5.17 -8.54
C LEU A 195 -6.29 -3.96 -8.63
N THR A 196 -7.36 -3.93 -7.82
CA THR A 196 -8.23 -2.74 -7.70
C THR A 196 -7.48 -1.51 -7.17
N VAL A 197 -6.52 -1.68 -6.25
CA VAL A 197 -5.67 -0.56 -5.79
C VAL A 197 -4.84 0.02 -6.94
N MET A 198 -4.39 -0.81 -7.87
CA MET A 198 -3.56 -0.38 -9.01
C MET A 198 -4.32 0.40 -10.08
N GLU A 199 -5.66 0.30 -10.12
CA GLU A 199 -6.50 1.08 -11.05
C GLU A 199 -6.52 2.58 -10.71
N VAL A 200 -6.05 2.93 -9.51
CA VAL A 200 -6.02 4.31 -9.03
C VAL A 200 -4.82 5.07 -9.63
N CYS A 201 -5.13 6.03 -10.52
CA CYS A 201 -4.18 7.03 -11.02
C CYS A 201 -3.79 8.06 -9.94
#